data_AF-A0A920E6D2-F1
#
_entry.id   AF-A0A920E6D2-F1
#
_cell.length_a   1.000
_cell.length_b   1.000
_cell.length_c   1.000
_cell.angle_alpha   90.00
_cell.angle_beta   90.00
_cell.angle_gamma   90.00
#
_symmetry.space_group_name_H-M   'P 1'
#
loop_
_entity.id
_entity.type
_entity.pdbx_description
1 polymer ?
#
loop_
_entity_poly.entity_id
_entity_poly.type
_entity_poly.pdbx_seq_one_letter_code
_entity_poly.pdbx_strand_id
1 'polypeptide(L)' 'MFGYATNENKNLMPYPILLSHKLTKSLSDNRKNGNLKFLRPDGKSQVSIKYKDKVAQYVDTVLISTSIPMM' A
#
# COMPACT_ATOMS: atom_id res chain seq x y z
N MET A 1 9.98 -8.78 -22.89
CA MET A 1 9.78 -9.08 -21.46
C MET A 1 10.71 -8.20 -20.64
N PHE A 2 10.25 -7.63 -19.51
CA PHE A 2 11.07 -6.76 -18.66
C PHE A 2 11.03 -7.25 -17.21
N GLY A 3 12.20 -7.30 -16.56
CA GLY A 3 12.34 -7.46 -15.12
C GLY A 3 12.87 -6.17 -14.50
N TYR A 4 12.53 -5.91 -13.24
CA TYR A 4 12.97 -4.71 -12.53
C TYR A 4 13.26 -5.04 -11.06
N ALA A 5 14.33 -4.45 -10.53
CA ALA A 5 14.74 -4.53 -9.13
C ALA A 5 15.47 -3.24 -8.73
N THR A 6 15.39 -2.86 -7.46
CA THR A 6 16.02 -1.64 -6.91
C THR A 6 16.50 -1.89 -5.48
N ASN A 7 17.57 -1.25 -5.04
CA ASN A 7 18.11 -1.40 -3.68
C ASN A 7 17.43 -0.48 -2.63
N GLU A 8 16.32 0.17 -3.01
CA GLU A 8 15.54 1.02 -2.11
C GLU A 8 15.14 0.31 -0.81
N ASN A 9 14.88 -1.00 -0.83
CA ASN A 9 14.60 -1.78 0.38
C ASN A 9 15.04 -3.25 0.24
N LYS A 10 14.98 -3.99 1.35
CA LYS A 10 15.41 -5.39 1.44
C LYS A 10 14.65 -6.35 0.52
N ASN A 11 13.46 -5.98 0.04
CA ASN A 11 12.67 -6.81 -0.87
C ASN A 11 13.03 -6.56 -2.35
N LEU A 12 13.99 -5.68 -2.61
CA LEU A 12 14.45 -5.27 -3.93
C LEU A 12 13.36 -4.67 -4.84
N MET A 13 12.31 -4.10 -4.24
CA MET A 13 11.16 -3.52 -4.92
C MET A 13 11.09 -2.00 -4.73
N PRO A 14 10.48 -1.22 -5.64
CA PRO A 14 10.30 0.22 -5.42
C PRO A 14 9.41 0.51 -4.23
N TYR A 15 9.74 1.54 -3.44
CA TYR A 15 8.94 1.88 -2.26
C TYR A 15 7.44 2.13 -2.55
N PRO A 16 7.02 2.85 -3.62
CA PRO A 16 5.62 3.21 -3.82
C PRO A 16 4.71 1.98 -3.96
N ILE A 17 5.14 1.02 -4.79
CA ILE A 17 4.38 -0.21 -5.03
C ILE A 17 4.43 -1.16 -3.84
N LEU A 18 5.59 -1.27 -3.18
CA LEU A 18 5.73 -2.12 -1.99
C LEU A 18 4.81 -1.66 -0.86
N LEU A 19 4.77 -0.36 -0.59
CA LEU A 19 3.92 0.21 0.47
C LEU A 19 2.43 0.09 0.11
N SER A 20 2.05 0.35 -1.15
CA SER A 20 0.66 0.18 -1.60
C SER A 20 0.18 -1.28 -1.46
N HIS A 21 1.01 -2.27 -1.81
CA HIS A 21 0.67 -3.67 -1.58
C HIS A 21 0.56 -4.04 -0.10
N LYS A 22 1.44 -3.49 0.76
CA LYS A 22 1.34 -3.72 2.20
C LYS A 22 0.04 -3.17 2.79
N LEU A 23 -0.42 -2.00 2.33
CA LEU A 23 -1.68 -1.40 2.79
C LEU A 23 -2.89 -2.25 2.38
N THR A 24 -3.00 -2.65 1.10
CA THR A 24 -4.10 -3.51 0.63
C THR A 24 -4.10 -4.90 1.28
N LYS A 25 -2.91 -5.47 1.52
CA LYS A 25 -2.77 -6.70 2.30
C LYS A 25 -3.25 -6.50 3.75
N SER A 26 -2.85 -5.42 4.40
CA SER A 26 -3.28 -5.12 5.77
C SER A 26 -4.80 -4.91 5.87
N LEU A 27 -5.43 -4.25 4.91
CA LEU A 27 -6.90 -4.14 4.84
C LEU A 27 -7.55 -5.53 4.76
N SER A 28 -7.04 -6.40 3.90
CA SER A 28 -7.54 -7.77 3.75
C SER A 28 -7.36 -8.60 5.02
N ASP A 29 -6.19 -8.49 5.66
CA ASP A 29 -5.86 -9.22 6.88
C ASP A 29 -6.77 -8.76 8.04
N ASN A 30 -6.94 -7.44 8.24
CA ASN A 30 -7.81 -6.87 9.28
C ASN A 30 -9.30 -7.15 9.06
N ARG A 31 -9.73 -7.31 7.81
CA ARG A 31 -11.09 -7.76 7.49
C ARG A 31 -11.27 -9.24 7.83
N LYS A 32 -10.33 -10.10 7.41
CA LYS A 32 -10.43 -11.55 7.55
C LYS A 32 -10.26 -12.03 8.99
N ASN A 33 -9.43 -11.35 9.79
CA ASN A 33 -9.22 -11.70 11.18
C ASN A 33 -10.28 -11.08 12.14
N GLY A 34 -11.19 -10.25 11.61
CA GLY A 34 -12.26 -9.63 12.39
C GLY A 34 -11.85 -8.43 13.23
N ASN A 35 -10.64 -7.87 13.06
CA ASN A 35 -10.21 -6.64 13.73
C ASN A 35 -11.04 -5.43 13.30
N LEU A 36 -11.38 -5.34 12.01
CA LEU A 36 -12.19 -4.28 11.42
C LEU A 36 -13.43 -4.89 10.77
N LYS A 37 -14.41 -5.28 11.60
CA LYS A 37 -15.61 -6.03 11.18
C LYS A 37 -16.51 -5.31 10.17
N PHE A 38 -16.38 -3.99 10.07
CA PHE A 38 -17.14 -3.18 9.13
C PHE A 38 -16.52 -3.12 7.73
N LEU A 39 -15.36 -3.73 7.48
CA LEU A 39 -14.77 -3.73 6.14
C LEU A 39 -15.43 -4.76 5.21
N ARG A 40 -15.72 -4.35 3.98
CA ARG A 40 -16.09 -5.24 2.87
C ARG A 40 -14.85 -5.56 2.01
N PRO A 41 -14.94 -6.52 1.08
CA PRO A 41 -13.76 -6.99 0.33
C PRO A 41 -13.07 -5.97 -0.57
N ASP A 42 -13.80 -4.99 -1.11
CA ASP A 42 -13.22 -3.99 -2.03
C ASP A 42 -12.42 -2.92 -1.27
N GLY A 43 -11.18 -2.71 -1.72
CA GLY A 43 -10.22 -1.80 -1.13
C GLY A 43 -9.12 -1.44 -2.13
N LYS A 44 -8.75 -0.16 -2.14
CA LYS A 44 -7.70 0.43 -2.97
C LYS A 44 -6.78 1.27 -2.11
N SER A 45 -5.50 1.31 -2.47
CA SER A 45 -4.53 2.19 -1.82
C SER A 45 -3.67 2.90 -2.86
N GLN A 46 -3.26 4.12 -2.55
CA GLN A 46 -2.25 4.84 -3.30
C GLN A 46 -1.27 5.49 -2.32
N VAL A 47 0.02 5.44 -2.66
CA VAL A 47 1.10 6.04 -1.87
C VAL A 47 1.95 6.91 -2.80
N SER A 48 2.02 8.21 -2.48
CA SER A 48 2.92 9.16 -3.13
C SER A 48 4.17 9.35 -2.26
N ILE A 49 5.35 9.29 -2.86
CA ILE A 49 6.63 9.42 -2.17
C ILE A 49 7.38 10.62 -2.73
N LYS A 50 7.92 11.45 -1.84
CA LYS A 50 8.86 12.51 -2.23
C LYS A 50 10.23 11.90 -2.45
N TYR A 51 10.74 12.02 -3.68
CA TYR A 51 12.11 11.67 -4.03
C TYR A 51 12.97 12.92 -4.15
N LYS A 52 14.22 12.81 -3.72
CA LYS A 52 15.29 13.77 -3.99
C LYS A 52 16.52 12.99 -4.45
N ASP A 53 17.08 13.35 -5.60
CA ASP A 53 18.26 12.71 -6.17
C ASP A 53 18.13 11.17 -6.25
N LYS A 54 16.94 10.69 -6.65
CA LYS A 54 16.55 9.26 -6.73
C LYS A 54 16.49 8.51 -5.39
N VAL A 55 16.69 9.19 -4.27
CA VAL A 55 16.53 8.62 -2.93
C VAL A 55 15.15 8.99 -2.38
N ALA A 56 14.38 7.98 -1.97
CA ALA A 56 13.10 8.17 -1.29
C ALA A 56 13.32 8.88 0.05
N GLN A 57 12.69 10.03 0.25
CA GLN A 57 12.86 10.84 1.46
C GLN A 57 11.77 10.51 2.49
N TYR A 58 10.51 10.67 2.08
CA TYR A 58 9.35 10.42 2.93
C TYR A 58 8.09 10.15 2.10
N VAL A 59 7.10 9.54 2.74
CA VAL A 59 5.75 9.38 2.18
C VAL A 59 5.02 10.71 2.29
N ASP A 60 4.66 11.26 1.14
CA ASP A 60 3.99 12.56 1.05
C ASP A 60 2.49 12.44 1.27
N THR A 61 1.85 11.48 0.58
CA THR A 61 0.41 11.26 0.67
C THR A 61 0.09 9.77 0.71
N VAL A 62 -0.84 9.38 1.60
CA VAL A 62 -1.44 8.05 1.62
C VAL A 62 -2.94 8.19 1.40
N LEU A 63 -3.46 7.52 0.38
CA LEU A 63 -4.88 7.39 0.12
C LEU A 63 -5.32 5.95 0.33
N ILE A 64 -6.40 5.76 1.07
CA ILE A 64 -7.07 4.48 1.25
C ILE A 64 -8.55 4.67 0.93
N SER A 65 -9.07 3.86 0.02
CA SER A 65 -10.49 3.78 -0.29
C SER A 65 -10.94 2.36 0.00
N THR A 66 -12.00 2.18 0.79
CA THR A 66 -12.52 0.84 1.12
C THR A 66 -14.03 0.85 1.20
N SER A 67 -14.63 -0.27 0.82
CA SER A 67 -16.07 -0.47 0.92
C SER A 67 -16.47 -0.82 2.35
N ILE A 68 -17.57 -0.23 2.81
CA ILE A 68 -18.19 -0.49 4.11
C ILE A 68 -19.69 -0.80 3.93
N PRO A 69 -20.40 -1.34 4.94
CA PRO A 69 -21.84 -1.45 4.93
C PRO A 69 -22.53 -0.12 4.66
N MET A 70 -23.60 -0.16 3.88
CA MET A 70 -24.55 0.95 3.78
C MET A 70 -25.37 0.95 5.07
N MET A 71 -25.52 2.11 5.70
CA MET A 71 -26.43 2.30 6.85
C MET A 71 -27.88 2.07 6.44
#